data_AF-A0A7J4RYN5-F1
#
_entry.id   AF-A0A7J4RYN5-F1
#
_cell.length_a   1.000
_cell.length_b   1.000
_cell.length_c   1.000
_cell.angle_alpha   90.00
_cell.angle_beta   90.00
_cell.angle_gamma   90.00
#
_symmetry.space_group_name_H-M   'P 1'
#
loop_
_entity.id
_entity.type
_entity.pdbx_description
1 polymer ?
#
loop_
_entity_poly.entity_id
_entity_poly.type
_entity_poly.pdbx_seq_one_letter_code
_entity_poly.pdbx_strand_id
1 'polypeptide(L)' 'MVRINLVDPHKLADQHLVAEYDEILMLLGCVKKYPLPGGIPEKYCLGKGHVKFFKDKLAYLKRRFEEIKREM' A
#
# COMPACT_ATOMS: atom_id res chain seq x y z
N MET A 1 9.53 6.44 2.23
CA MET A 1 9.02 6.06 0.89
C MET A 1 7.83 5.13 1.14
N VAL A 2 6.87 5.00 0.22
CA VAL A 2 5.75 4.05 0.39
C VAL A 2 5.60 3.30 -0.94
N ARG A 3 5.68 1.97 -0.88
CA ARG A 3 5.58 1.05 -2.01
C ARG A 3 4.71 -0.16 -1.63
N ILE A 4 3.52 -0.20 -2.20
CA ILE A 4 2.60 -1.34 -2.09
C ILE A 4 2.79 -2.25 -3.30
N ASN A 5 3.06 -3.53 -3.02
CA ASN A 5 3.27 -4.52 -4.06
C ASN A 5 1.93 -5.18 -4.42
N LEU A 6 1.83 -5.66 -5.65
CA LEU A 6 0.71 -6.50 -6.10
C LEU A 6 1.08 -7.99 -6.13
N VAL A 7 2.35 -8.31 -5.87
CA VAL A 7 2.88 -9.67 -5.86
C VAL A 7 2.36 -10.38 -4.61
N ASP A 8 2.03 -11.67 -4.74
CA ASP A 8 1.68 -12.53 -3.62
C ASP A 8 2.71 -12.41 -2.47
N PRO A 9 2.28 -12.19 -1.20
CA PRO A 9 3.21 -12.07 -0.08
C PRO A 9 4.16 -13.27 0.06
N HIS A 10 3.72 -14.48 -0.28
CA HIS A 10 4.55 -15.70 -0.24
C HIS A 10 5.75 -15.68 -1.19
N LYS A 11 5.77 -14.74 -2.14
CA LYS A 11 6.86 -14.55 -3.11
C LYS A 11 7.72 -13.33 -2.77
N LEU A 12 7.41 -12.63 -1.69
CA LEU A 12 8.21 -11.52 -1.21
C LEU A 12 9.36 -12.04 -0.35
N ALA A 13 10.51 -11.39 -0.46
CA ALA A 13 11.59 -11.59 0.50
C ALA A 13 11.19 -11.00 1.86
N ASP A 14 11.74 -11.54 2.95
CA ASP A 14 11.45 -11.11 4.33
C ASP A 14 11.58 -9.60 4.51
N GLN A 15 12.62 -8.98 3.92
CA GLN A 15 12.83 -7.54 4.01
C GLN A 15 11.72 -6.74 3.32
N HIS A 16 11.14 -7.30 2.24
CA HIS A 16 10.02 -6.69 1.54
C HIS A 16 8.70 -6.84 2.30
N LEU A 17 8.49 -7.94 3.03
CA LEU A 17 7.30 -8.13 3.88
C LEU A 17 7.27 -7.11 5.01
N VAL A 18 8.37 -7.00 5.76
CA VAL A 18 8.50 -6.03 6.86
C VAL A 18 8.36 -4.60 6.34
N ALA A 19 9.01 -4.26 5.23
CA ALA A 19 8.90 -2.93 4.64
C ALA A 19 7.47 -2.60 4.21
N GLU A 20 6.77 -3.52 3.52
CA GLU A 20 5.41 -3.28 3.04
C GLU A 20 4.42 -3.14 4.20
N TYR A 21 4.61 -3.89 5.30
CA TYR A 21 3.82 -3.75 6.53
C TYR A 21 3.87 -2.30 7.09
N ASP A 22 5.07 -1.77 7.31
CA ASP A 22 5.26 -0.42 7.84
C ASP A 22 4.74 0.65 6.88
N GLU A 23 4.99 0.47 5.59
CA GLU A 23 4.58 1.42 4.55
C GLU A 23 3.04 1.49 4.38
N ILE A 24 2.31 0.38 4.57
CA ILE A 24 0.84 0.39 4.61
C ILE A 24 0.34 1.22 5.81
N LEU A 25 0.92 1.05 7.00
CA LEU A 25 0.54 1.82 8.18
C LEU A 25 0.79 3.33 7.99
N MET A 26 1.94 3.68 7.40
CA MET A 26 2.25 5.07 7.03
C MET A 26 1.22 5.66 6.06
N LEU A 27 0.82 4.88 5.04
CA LEU A 27 -0.20 5.30 4.08
C LEU A 27 -1.55 5.55 4.76
N LEU A 28 -1.98 4.66 5.65
CA LEU A 28 -3.24 4.81 6.40
C LEU A 28 -3.22 6.08 7.28
N GLY A 29 -2.09 6.38 7.92
CA GLY A 29 -1.90 7.63 8.65
C GLY A 29 -2.01 8.87 7.75
N CYS A 30 -1.41 8.80 6.56
CA CYS A 30 -1.49 9.88 5.57
C CYS A 30 -2.92 10.11 5.06
N VAL A 31 -3.68 9.04 4.78
CA VAL A 31 -5.08 9.13 4.32
C VAL A 31 -5.97 9.76 5.39
N LYS A 32 -5.80 9.38 6.67
CA LYS A 32 -6.55 9.99 7.78
C LYS A 32 -6.32 11.50 7.88
N LYS A 33 -5.09 11.97 7.63
CA LYS A 33 -4.72 13.39 7.72
C LYS A 33 -5.09 14.20 6.46
N TYR A 34 -5.06 13.57 5.29
CA TYR A 34 -5.32 14.20 4.00
C TYR A 34 -6.30 13.37 3.16
N PRO A 35 -7.61 13.49 3.45
CA PRO A 35 -8.64 12.74 2.74
C PRO A 35 -8.70 13.16 1.26
N LEU A 36 -8.78 12.14 0.37
CA LEU A 36 -9.20 12.20 -1.04
C LEU A 36 -8.58 13.31 -1.92
N PRO A 37 -7.44 13.05 -2.59
CA PRO A 37 -6.95 13.94 -3.63
C PRO A 37 -7.72 13.77 -4.94
N GLY A 38 -7.97 14.87 -5.65
CA GLY A 38 -8.30 14.81 -7.08
C GLY A 38 -7.12 14.29 -7.91
N GLY A 39 -7.43 13.71 -9.08
CA GLY A 39 -6.42 13.18 -10.00
C GLY A 39 -5.77 11.88 -9.51
N ILE A 40 -6.57 10.94 -9.00
CA ILE A 40 -6.11 9.58 -8.72
C ILE A 40 -5.79 8.90 -10.06
N PRO A 41 -4.60 8.31 -10.23
CA PRO A 41 -4.27 7.57 -11.44
C PRO A 41 -5.26 6.42 -11.66
N GLU A 42 -5.70 6.21 -12.90
CA GLU A 42 -6.60 5.10 -13.25
C GLU A 42 -5.87 3.74 -13.29
N LYS A 43 -4.57 3.77 -13.59
CA LYS A 43 -3.72 2.57 -13.71
C LYS A 43 -2.68 2.54 -12.60
N TYR A 44 -2.34 1.31 -12.17
CA TYR A 44 -1.24 1.08 -11.25
C TYR A 44 0.06 1.65 -11.84
N CYS A 45 0.78 2.40 -11.02
CA CYS A 45 2.04 3.04 -11.40
C CYS A 45 3.03 2.94 -10.25
N LEU A 46 4.32 2.91 -10.58
CA LEU A 46 5.42 3.03 -9.61
C LEU A 46 5.96 4.46 -9.63
N GLY A 47 6.47 4.91 -8.48
CA GLY A 47 7.00 6.27 -8.34
C GLY A 47 5.92 7.33 -8.21
N LYS A 48 5.95 8.37 -9.06
CA LYS A 48 5.04 9.52 -8.96
C LYS A 48 3.60 9.07 -9.21
N GLY A 49 2.73 9.28 -8.21
CA GLY A 49 1.32 8.90 -8.27
C GLY A 49 0.99 7.58 -7.59
N HIS A 50 1.99 6.75 -7.26
CA HIS A 50 1.79 5.45 -6.62
C HIS A 50 1.00 5.54 -5.30
N VAL A 51 1.43 6.41 -4.37
CA VAL A 51 0.74 6.62 -3.10
C VAL A 51 -0.69 7.13 -3.32
N LYS A 52 -0.90 8.03 -4.30
CA LYS A 52 -2.23 8.56 -4.63
C LYS A 52 -3.15 7.48 -5.16
N PHE A 53 -2.63 6.54 -5.95
CA PHE A 53 -3.39 5.41 -6.51
C PHE A 53 -4.04 4.55 -5.43
N PHE A 54 -3.47 4.45 -4.23
CA PHE A 54 -4.01 3.62 -3.15
C PHE A 54 -4.91 4.38 -2.16
N LYS A 55 -5.03 5.70 -2.26
CA LYS A 55 -5.80 6.50 -1.29
C LYS A 55 -7.31 6.21 -1.30
N ASP A 56 -7.86 5.79 -2.43
CA ASP A 56 -9.26 5.37 -2.61
C ASP A 56 -9.45 3.85 -2.46
N LYS A 57 -8.38 3.08 -2.24
CA LYS A 57 -8.39 1.61 -2.24
C LYS A 57 -8.20 1.03 -0.83
N LEU A 58 -8.86 1.62 0.16
CA LEU A 58 -8.73 1.23 1.57
C LEU A 58 -9.15 -0.23 1.84
N ALA A 59 -10.17 -0.73 1.14
CA ALA A 59 -10.60 -2.13 1.26
C ALA A 59 -9.50 -3.10 0.78
N TYR A 60 -8.81 -2.75 -0.30
CA TYR A 60 -7.67 -3.52 -0.80
C TYR A 60 -6.52 -3.49 0.21
N LEU A 61 -6.16 -2.31 0.73
CA LEU A 61 -5.07 -2.18 1.71
C LEU A 61 -5.35 -2.96 2.98
N LYS A 62 -6.59 -2.97 3.48
CA LYS A 62 -6.96 -3.78 4.65
C LYS A 62 -6.73 -5.26 4.39
N ARG A 63 -7.21 -5.78 3.25
CA ARG A 63 -7.00 -7.20 2.89
C ARG A 63 -5.51 -7.52 2.74
N ARG A 64 -4.79 -6.67 2.01
CA ARG A 64 -3.35 -6.81 1.77
C ARG A 64 -2.54 -6.81 3.07
N PHE A 65 -2.90 -5.95 4.02
CA PHE A 65 -2.27 -5.89 5.33
C PHE A 65 -2.45 -7.19 6.14
N GLU A 66 -3.65 -7.77 6.13
CA GLU A 66 -3.90 -9.06 6.79
C GLU A 66 -3.17 -10.21 6.11
N GLU A 67 -3.01 -10.18 4.78
CA GLU A 67 -2.22 -11.16 4.03
C GLU A 67 -0.73 -11.07 4.40
N ILE A 68 -0.15 -9.86 4.42
CA ILE A 68 1.25 -9.64 4.83
C ILE A 68 1.46 -10.07 6.28
N LYS A 69 0.54 -9.71 7.19
CA LYS A 69 0.61 -10.08 8.61
C LYS A 69 0.52 -11.59 8.84
N ARG A 70 -0.14 -12.32 7.93
CA ARG A 70 -0.23 -13.79 8.00
C ARG A 70 1.06 -14.45 7.52
N GLU A 71 1.73 -13.84 6.55
CA GLU A 71 2.97 -14.38 5.99
C GLU A 71 4.20 -14.08 6.83
N MET A 72 4.21 -12.92 7.50
CA MET A 72 5.20 -12.57 8.51
C MET A 72 5.08 -13.45 9.76
#